data_AF-A0A920QQZ8-F1
#
_entry.id   AF-A0A920QQZ8-F1
#
_cell.length_a   1.000
_cell.length_b   1.000
_cell.length_c   1.000
_cell.angle_alpha   90.00
_cell.angle_beta   90.00
_cell.angle_gamma   90.00
#
_symmetry.space_group_name_H-M   'P 1'
#
loop_
_entity.id
_entity.type
_entity.pdbx_description
1 polymer ?
#
loop_
_entity_poly.entity_id
_entity_poly.type
_entity_poly.pdbx_seq_one_letter_code
_entity_poly.pdbx_strand_id
1 'polypeptide(L)'
;MWGLAAWPLFLLGRKKKNPLGQAEDDTEPNLAERLRPLVEQAANGTLDTDGRARLERMIFSHWREQLGLTEEGDVAGLHHQLKAHPEAGPLLCGLEDWLHRPPGTATVDIPALLAPYRRMKPIITTLNR
;
A
#
# COMPACT_ATOMS: atom_id res chain seq x y z
N MET A 1 -27.82 -1.59 21.02
CA MET A 1 -26.65 -2.46 21.32
C MET A 1 -26.73 -3.69 20.42
N TRP A 2 -25.93 -3.70 19.37
CA TRP A 2 -25.62 -4.81 18.44
C TRP A 2 -24.16 -4.49 18.05
N GLY A 3 -23.12 -5.27 18.30
CA GLY A 3 -22.93 -6.71 18.29
C GLY A 3 -21.50 -6.87 17.75
N LEU A 4 -20.53 -6.94 18.66
CA LEU A 4 -19.13 -7.22 18.35
C LEU A 4 -18.99 -8.64 17.77
N ALA A 5 -17.93 -8.78 16.95
CA ALA A 5 -17.25 -10.00 16.51
C ALA A 5 -17.65 -10.60 15.14
N ALA A 6 -16.72 -10.48 14.19
CA ALA A 6 -16.17 -11.62 13.46
C ALA A 6 -14.81 -11.25 12.81
N TRP A 7 -13.74 -11.55 13.53
CA TRP A 7 -12.38 -11.83 13.03
C TRP A 7 -12.32 -13.34 12.65
N PRO A 8 -11.37 -13.92 11.87
CA PRO A 8 -10.31 -13.43 10.97
C PRO A 8 -10.50 -13.92 9.51
N LEU A 9 -9.60 -13.51 8.59
CA LEU A 9 -8.85 -14.36 7.64
C LEU A 9 -8.52 -13.56 6.38
N PHE A 10 -7.27 -13.07 6.24
CA PHE A 10 -6.53 -13.16 4.97
C PHE A 10 -5.04 -12.91 5.26
N LEU A 11 -4.48 -13.79 6.09
CA LEU A 11 -3.09 -14.22 6.03
C LEU A 11 -3.00 -15.22 4.87
N LEU A 12 -3.00 -14.73 3.63
CA LEU A 12 -2.84 -15.61 2.46
C LEU A 12 -1.67 -15.11 1.64
N GLY A 13 -0.57 -15.88 1.69
CA GLY A 13 0.33 -15.98 0.54
C GLY A 13 1.81 -15.71 0.72
N ARG A 14 2.40 -15.79 1.92
CA ARG A 14 3.88 -15.84 2.02
C ARG A 14 4.38 -17.22 1.61
N LYS A 15 4.41 -17.51 0.30
CA LYS A 15 5.08 -18.69 -0.24
C LYS A 15 6.52 -18.32 -0.57
N LYS A 16 7.39 -18.42 0.45
CA LYS A 16 8.84 -18.40 0.25
C LYS A 16 9.30 -19.81 -0.17
N LYS A 17 9.65 -19.98 -1.44
CA LYS A 17 10.48 -21.06 -2.02
C LYS A 17 11.05 -20.48 -3.33
N ASN A 18 12.29 -20.60 -3.76
CA ASN A 18 13.63 -20.89 -3.26
C ASN A 18 14.55 -20.36 -4.42
N PRO A 19 15.83 -20.01 -4.21
CA PRO A 19 16.65 -19.31 -5.18
C PRO A 19 17.07 -20.24 -6.32
N LEU A 20 17.18 -19.71 -7.54
CA LEU A 20 18.01 -20.14 -8.68
C LEU A 20 17.37 -19.58 -9.94
N GLY A 21 17.99 -18.55 -10.53
CA GLY A 21 17.52 -17.96 -11.79
C GLY A 21 17.69 -16.46 -11.80
N GLN A 22 18.93 -16.01 -11.96
CA GLN A 22 19.18 -14.68 -12.49
C GLN A 22 18.77 -14.67 -13.96
N ALA A 23 18.14 -13.56 -14.37
CA ALA A 23 17.70 -13.17 -15.71
C ALA A 23 16.33 -13.69 -16.14
N GLU A 24 15.27 -12.89 -15.90
CA GLU A 24 14.20 -12.55 -16.87
C GLU A 24 13.63 -11.17 -16.48
N ASP A 25 13.83 -10.17 -17.35
CA ASP A 25 13.11 -8.90 -17.35
C ASP A 25 11.70 -9.20 -17.89
N ASP A 26 10.74 -9.52 -17.02
CA ASP A 26 9.35 -9.74 -17.45
C ASP A 26 8.33 -9.40 -16.33
N THR A 27 7.80 -8.18 -16.42
CA THR A 27 6.38 -7.82 -16.23
C THR A 27 5.65 -8.27 -14.95
N GLU A 28 6.25 -8.22 -13.76
CA GLU A 28 5.42 -8.06 -12.56
C GLU A 28 5.01 -6.58 -12.48
N PRO A 29 3.71 -6.23 -12.64
CA PRO A 29 3.30 -4.84 -12.69
C PRO A 29 3.75 -4.14 -11.43
N ASN A 30 4.49 -3.04 -11.59
CA ASN A 30 5.02 -2.32 -10.44
C ASN A 30 3.86 -1.79 -9.58
N LEU A 31 4.12 -1.47 -8.31
CA LEU A 31 3.05 -1.06 -7.39
C LEU A 31 2.18 0.07 -7.97
N ALA A 32 2.78 1.09 -8.59
CA ALA A 32 2.04 2.18 -9.23
C ALA A 32 1.07 1.69 -10.32
N GLU A 33 1.43 0.66 -11.08
CA GLU A 33 0.56 0.07 -12.10
C GLU A 33 -0.62 -0.68 -11.50
N ARG A 34 -0.42 -1.32 -10.34
CA ARG A 34 -1.49 -1.98 -9.59
C ARG A 34 -2.41 -0.98 -8.89
N LEU A 35 -1.85 0.13 -8.40
CA LEU A 35 -2.60 1.19 -7.73
C LEU A 35 -3.42 2.01 -8.72
N ARG A 36 -2.92 2.22 -9.95
CA ARG A 36 -3.56 3.04 -10.98
C ARG A 36 -5.06 2.77 -11.17
N PRO A 37 -5.53 1.54 -11.46
CA PRO A 37 -6.96 1.30 -11.66
C PRO A 37 -7.79 1.58 -10.41
N LEU A 38 -7.24 1.37 -9.21
CA LEU A 38 -7.94 1.66 -7.95
C LEU A 38 -8.03 3.18 -7.72
N VAL A 39 -6.94 3.91 -7.96
CA VAL A 39 -6.88 5.37 -7.85
C VAL A 39 -7.80 6.03 -8.87
N GLU A 40 -7.84 5.55 -10.11
CA GLU A 40 -8.76 6.03 -11.15
C GLU A 40 -10.22 5.83 -10.74
N GLN A 41 -10.58 4.64 -10.24
CA GLN A 41 -11.92 4.38 -9.74
C GLN A 41 -12.26 5.25 -8.51
N ALA A 42 -11.31 5.49 -7.61
CA ALA A 42 -11.52 6.37 -6.45
C ALA A 42 -11.73 7.82 -6.89
N ALA A 43 -10.95 8.31 -7.87
CA ALA A 43 -11.10 9.64 -8.45
C ALA A 43 -12.44 9.83 -9.15
N ASN A 44 -12.89 8.81 -9.89
CA ASN A 44 -14.20 8.79 -10.57
C ASN A 44 -15.36 8.51 -9.62
N GLY A 45 -15.07 8.19 -8.35
CA GLY A 45 -16.08 7.91 -7.36
C GLY A 45 -16.79 6.56 -7.51
N THR A 46 -16.25 5.67 -8.33
CA THR A 46 -16.79 4.33 -8.59
C THR A 46 -16.13 3.26 -7.73
N LEU A 47 -15.08 3.59 -6.96
CA LEU A 47 -14.44 2.65 -6.03
C LEU A 47 -15.29 2.47 -4.78
N ASP A 48 -15.69 1.22 -4.53
CA ASP A 48 -16.43 0.78 -3.38
C ASP A 48 -15.56 0.70 -2.10
N THR A 49 -16.21 0.43 -0.97
CA THR A 49 -15.53 0.39 0.33
C THR A 49 -14.45 -0.69 0.40
N ASP A 50 -14.68 -1.86 -0.20
CA ASP A 50 -13.68 -2.93 -0.26
C ASP A 50 -12.46 -2.53 -1.10
N GLY A 51 -12.71 -1.92 -2.27
CA GLY A 51 -11.66 -1.37 -3.12
C GLY A 51 -10.80 -0.31 -2.42
N ARG A 52 -11.42 0.55 -1.60
CA ARG A 52 -10.70 1.55 -0.77
C ARG A 52 -9.82 0.89 0.28
N ALA A 53 -10.38 -0.06 1.04
CA ALA A 53 -9.62 -0.80 2.05
C ALA A 53 -8.45 -1.58 1.43
N ARG A 54 -8.66 -2.16 0.23
CA ARG A 54 -7.60 -2.81 -0.54
C ARG A 54 -6.50 -1.84 -0.95
N LEU A 55 -6.87 -0.65 -1.46
CA LEU A 55 -5.93 0.40 -1.85
C LEU A 55 -5.07 0.85 -0.66
N GLU A 56 -5.70 1.13 0.49
CA GLU A 56 -5.01 1.50 1.74
C GLU A 56 -4.05 0.41 2.19
N ARG A 57 -4.50 -0.86 2.22
CA ARG A 57 -3.66 -2.00 2.61
C ARG A 57 -2.44 -2.16 1.71
N MET A 58 -2.59 -1.97 0.40
CA MET A 58 -1.47 -2.07 -0.54
C MET A 58 -0.42 -0.98 -0.28
N ILE A 59 -0.86 0.25 -0.04
CA ILE A 59 0.05 1.38 0.21
C ILE A 59 0.72 1.25 1.57
N PHE A 60 -0.03 0.87 2.60
CA PHE A 60 0.51 0.60 3.93
C PHE A 60 1.57 -0.51 3.91
N SER A 61 1.26 -1.62 3.24
CA SER A 61 2.19 -2.76 3.15
C SER A 61 3.49 -2.38 2.45
N HIS A 62 3.39 -1.60 1.36
CA HIS A 62 4.56 -1.11 0.64
C HIS A 62 5.44 -0.23 1.52
N TRP A 63 4.88 0.78 2.19
CA TRP A 63 5.69 1.65 3.04
C TRP A 63 6.29 0.93 4.24
N ARG A 64 5.56 -0.02 4.82
CA ARG A 64 6.07 -0.88 5.87
C ARG A 64 7.30 -1.67 5.40
N GLU A 65 7.22 -2.27 4.22
CA GLU A 65 8.33 -3.00 3.60
C GLU A 65 9.51 -2.09 3.26
N GLN A 66 9.24 -0.90 2.71
CA GLN A 66 10.28 0.08 2.35
C GLN A 66 11.03 0.62 3.56
N LEU A 67 10.35 0.73 4.71
CA LEU A 67 10.97 1.17 5.96
C LEU A 67 11.57 0.01 6.78
N GLY A 68 11.47 -1.23 6.28
CA GLY A 68 11.98 -2.41 6.97
C GLY A 68 11.29 -2.68 8.31
N LEU A 69 10.04 -2.23 8.48
CA LEU A 69 9.30 -2.41 9.72
C LEU A 69 8.81 -3.85 9.84
N THR A 70 9.13 -4.51 10.96
CA THR A 70 8.74 -5.89 11.23
C THR A 70 7.23 -6.02 11.48
N GLU A 71 6.63 -7.12 11.03
CA GLU A 71 5.20 -7.42 11.22
C GLU A 71 4.84 -7.76 12.69
N GLU A 72 5.84 -7.82 13.57
CA GLU A 72 5.71 -8.21 14.98
C GLU A 72 5.17 -7.08 15.87
N GLY A 73 4.98 -5.87 15.32
CA GLY A 73 4.41 -4.73 16.02
C GLY A 73 2.88 -4.69 16.02
N ASP A 74 2.32 -4.02 17.03
CA ASP A 74 0.91 -3.63 17.03
C ASP A 74 0.58 -2.81 15.78
N VAL A 75 -0.57 -3.10 15.16
CA VAL A 75 -0.98 -2.45 13.89
C VAL A 75 -1.15 -0.95 14.07
N ALA A 76 -1.70 -0.50 15.20
CA ALA A 76 -1.86 0.92 15.48
C ALA A 76 -0.50 1.58 15.71
N GLY A 77 0.44 0.90 16.39
CA GLY A 77 1.82 1.34 16.54
C GLY A 77 2.57 1.48 15.20
N LEU A 78 2.45 0.48 14.31
CA LEU A 78 3.03 0.52 12.97
C LEU A 78 2.42 1.65 12.13
N HIS A 79 1.11 1.85 12.22
CA HIS A 79 0.42 2.94 11.54
C HIS A 79 0.88 4.31 12.03
N HIS A 80 1.01 4.47 13.35
CA HIS A 80 1.54 5.71 13.92
C HIS A 80 2.98 5.98 13.45
N GLN A 81 3.84 4.96 13.43
CA GLN A 81 5.22 5.08 12.97
C GLN A 81 5.32 5.46 11.49
N LEU A 82 4.45 4.88 10.66
CA LEU A 82 4.34 5.22 9.24
C LEU A 82 3.88 6.66 9.02
N LYS A 83 2.88 7.11 9.78
CA LYS A 83 2.38 8.50 9.73
C LYS A 83 3.39 9.52 10.25
N ALA A 84 4.27 9.12 11.17
CA ALA A 84 5.34 9.96 11.70
C ALA A 84 6.58 10.02 10.79
N HIS A 85 6.68 9.15 9.76
CA HIS A 85 7.83 9.12 8.88
C HIS A 85 7.86 10.35 7.96
N PRO A 86 9.01 11.04 7.77
CA PRO A 86 9.08 12.30 7.02
C PRO A 86 8.68 12.16 5.54
N GLU A 87 8.96 11.02 4.91
CA GLU A 87 8.59 10.77 3.51
C GLU A 87 7.22 10.09 3.35
N ALA A 88 6.98 8.98 4.05
CA ALA A 88 5.73 8.24 3.98
C ALA A 88 4.54 8.98 4.59
N GLY A 89 4.74 9.67 5.71
CA GLY A 89 3.67 10.30 6.50
C GLY A 89 2.81 11.29 5.72
N PRO A 90 3.40 12.31 5.06
CA PRO A 90 2.63 13.25 4.24
C PRO A 90 1.86 12.57 3.11
N LEU A 91 2.42 11.51 2.50
CA LEU A 91 1.79 10.77 1.41
C LEU A 91 0.64 9.90 1.90
N LEU A 92 0.81 9.19 3.02
CA LEU A 92 -0.23 8.39 3.66
C LEU A 92 -1.38 9.27 4.15
N CYS A 93 -1.10 10.33 4.89
CA CYS A 93 -2.12 11.26 5.38
C CYS A 93 -2.91 11.89 4.24
N GLY A 94 -2.21 12.38 3.20
CA GLY A 94 -2.86 12.99 2.04
C GLY A 94 -3.76 12.02 1.27
N LEU A 95 -3.35 10.75 1.17
CA LEU A 95 -4.16 9.71 0.56
C LEU A 95 -5.37 9.33 1.42
N GLU A 96 -5.19 9.10 2.72
CA GLU A 96 -6.27 8.80 3.67
C GLU A 96 -7.33 9.91 3.64
N ASP A 97 -6.90 11.16 3.73
CA ASP A 97 -7.80 12.32 3.66
C ASP A 97 -8.55 12.37 2.32
N TRP A 98 -7.89 12.00 1.22
CA TRP A 98 -8.52 11.95 -0.09
C TRP A 98 -9.53 10.81 -0.23
N LEU A 99 -9.19 9.60 0.23
CA LEU A 99 -10.08 8.41 0.14
C LEU A 99 -11.31 8.51 1.04
N HIS A 100 -11.21 9.26 2.14
CA HIS A 100 -12.34 9.53 3.03
C HIS A 100 -13.26 10.66 2.53
N ARG A 101 -12.84 11.44 1.52
CA ARG A 101 -13.74 12.45 0.94
C ARG A 101 -14.87 11.79 0.14
N PRO A 102 -16.04 12.44 0.08
CA PRO A 102 -17.11 11.98 -0.79
C PRO A 102 -16.64 11.94 -2.24
N PRO A 103 -17.00 10.88 -2.99
CA PRO A 103 -16.58 10.70 -4.38
C PRO A 103 -16.93 11.92 -5.25
N GLY A 104 -16.03 12.29 -6.17
CA GLY A 104 -16.23 13.42 -7.10
C GLY A 104 -15.92 14.82 -6.53
N THR A 105 -15.51 14.93 -5.27
CA THR A 105 -15.20 16.23 -4.64
C THR A 105 -13.73 16.66 -4.72
N ALA A 106 -12.84 15.78 -5.16
CA ALA A 106 -11.40 16.06 -5.22
C ALA A 106 -10.84 15.79 -6.61
N THR A 107 -10.25 16.82 -7.21
CA THR A 107 -9.40 16.66 -8.40
C THR A 107 -8.03 16.21 -7.93
N VAL A 108 -7.64 14.98 -8.27
CA VAL A 108 -6.32 14.42 -7.94
C VAL A 108 -5.49 14.27 -9.21
N ASP A 109 -4.24 14.73 -9.18
CA ASP A 109 -3.27 14.44 -10.23
C ASP A 109 -2.76 13.01 -10.03
N ILE A 110 -3.42 12.06 -10.70
CA ILE A 110 -3.11 10.63 -10.61
C ILE A 110 -1.64 10.34 -10.99
N PRO A 111 -1.08 10.88 -12.09
CA PRO A 111 0.34 10.75 -12.40
C PRO A 111 1.27 11.23 -11.27
N ALA A 112 0.99 12.39 -10.68
CA ALA A 112 1.80 12.93 -9.58
C ALA A 112 1.67 12.07 -8.31
N LEU A 113 0.47 11.60 -7.98
CA LEU A 113 0.21 10.71 -6.84
C LEU A 113 0.96 9.38 -6.97
N LEU A 114 1.03 8.83 -8.18
CA LEU A 114 1.66 7.55 -8.45
C LEU A 114 3.19 7.64 -8.62
N ALA A 115 3.74 8.84 -8.81
CA ALA A 115 5.17 9.06 -9.06
C ALA A 115 6.11 8.48 -7.98
N PRO A 116 5.83 8.61 -6.66
CA PRO A 116 6.68 8.03 -5.62
C PRO A 116 6.81 6.51 -5.75
N TYR A 117 5.71 5.82 -6.08
CA TYR A 117 5.66 4.36 -6.16
C TYR A 117 6.32 3.79 -7.42
N ARG A 118 6.63 4.63 -8.43
CA ARG A 118 7.30 4.21 -9.68
C ARG A 118 8.80 4.00 -9.53
N ARG A 119 9.46 4.74 -8.62
CA ARG A 119 10.93 4.72 -8.46
C ARG A 119 11.39 3.91 -7.25
N MET A 120 10.45 3.49 -6.40
CA MET A 120 10.74 2.73 -5.20
C MET A 120 11.12 1.30 -5.59
N LYS A 121 12.44 1.07 -5.62
CA LYS A 121 13.03 -0.25 -5.81
C LYS A 121 12.69 -1.13 -4.59
N PRO A 122 12.37 -2.42 -4.78
CA PRO A 122 12.35 -3.35 -3.65
C PRO A 122 13.75 -3.35 -3.04
N ILE A 123 13.85 -3.10 -1.74
CA ILE A 123 15.10 -3.29 -1.01
C ILE A 123 15.36 -4.79 -0.97
N ILE A 124 16.14 -5.29 -1.94
CA ILE A 124 16.80 -6.57 -1.82
C ILE A 124 17.81 -6.35 -0.70
N THR A 125 17.45 -6.69 0.54
CA THR A 125 18.39 -6.67 1.66
C THR A 125 19.53 -7.61 1.32
N THR A 126 20.62 -7.06 0.78
CA THR A 126 21.90 -7.75 0.65
C THR A 126 22.47 -7.89 2.05
N LEU A 127 21.94 -8.83 2.84
CA LEU A 127 22.60 -9.24 4.07
C LEU A 127 23.72 -10.21 3.67
N ASN A 128 24.86 -9.63 3.34
CA ASN A 128 26.14 -10.30 3.24
C ASN A 128 26.86 -10.13 4.58
N ARG A 129 26.86 -11.17 5.43
CA ARG A 129 28.03 -11.59 6.20
C ARG A 129 27.83 -12.97 6.82
#